data_AF-A0A1C4SFU9-F1
#
_entry.id   AF-A0A1C4SFU9-F1
#
_cell.length_a   1.000
_cell.length_b   1.000
_cell.length_c   1.000
_cell.angle_alpha   90.00
_cell.angle_beta   90.00
_cell.angle_gamma   90.00
#
_symmetry.space_group_name_H-M   'P 1'
#
loop_
_entity.id
_entity.type
_entity.pdbx_description
1 polymer ?
#
loop_
_entity_poly.entity_id
_entity_poly.type
_entity_poly.pdbx_seq_one_letter_code
_entity_poly.pdbx_strand_id
1 'polypeptide(L)' 'MAAGAPRVFVSHLAGIAVFDPAGDQVGRVRDVVVTLRVGGRPPGVLGLVVEVVS' A
#
# COMPACT_ATOMS: atom_id res chain seq x y z
N MET A 1 -14.19 12.36 -19.17
CA MET A 1 -13.58 11.02 -19.30
C MET A 1 -13.29 10.48 -17.91
N ALA A 2 -13.91 9.38 -17.50
CA ALA A 2 -13.37 8.62 -16.37
C ALA A 2 -12.14 7.88 -16.90
N ALA A 3 -10.96 8.50 -16.80
CA ALA A 3 -9.72 7.73 -16.90
C ALA A 3 -9.79 6.70 -15.77
N GLY A 4 -9.80 5.41 -16.10
CA GLY A 4 -9.81 4.36 -15.09
C GLY A 4 -8.70 4.64 -14.07
N ALA A 5 -9.03 4.53 -12.78
CA ALA A 5 -8.06 4.80 -11.73
C ALA A 5 -6.75 4.02 -12.02
N PRO A 6 -5.58 4.66 -11.92
CA PRO A 6 -4.32 4.02 -12.22
C PRO A 6 -4.16 2.75 -11.37
N ARG A 7 -3.77 1.65 -12.01
CA ARG A 7 -3.53 0.38 -11.31
C ARG A 7 -2.17 0.49 -10.62
N VAL A 8 -2.16 0.19 -9.32
CA VAL A 8 -0.94 0.11 -8.51
C VAL A 8 -0.60 -1.37 -8.32
N PHE A 9 0.66 -1.74 -8.58
CA PHE A 9 1.16 -3.10 -8.40
C PHE A 9 2.00 -3.17 -7.12
N VAL A 10 1.68 -4.11 -6.24
CA VAL A 10 2.37 -4.30 -4.94
C VAL A 10 3.87 -4.52 -5.11
N SER A 11 4.28 -5.18 -6.21
CA SER A 11 5.68 -5.42 -6.57
C SER A 11 6.53 -4.15 -6.69
N HIS A 12 5.90 -2.98 -6.89
CA HIS A 12 6.59 -1.70 -7.03
C HIS A 12 6.51 -0.83 -5.77
N LEU A 13 5.86 -1.30 -4.70
CA LEU A 13 5.66 -0.49 -3.49
C LEU A 13 6.79 -0.64 -2.47
N ALA A 14 7.51 -1.74 -2.45
CA ALA A 14 8.58 -1.96 -1.49
C ALA A 14 9.65 -0.84 -1.56
N GLY A 15 9.97 -0.24 -0.42
CA GLY A 15 10.97 0.82 -0.29
C GLY A 15 10.48 2.23 -0.64
N ILE A 16 9.24 2.39 -1.14
CA ILE A 16 8.65 3.71 -1.43
C ILE A 16 8.46 4.49 -0.14
N ALA A 17 8.82 5.78 -0.16
CA ALA A 17 8.69 6.67 0.98
C ALA A 17 7.23 6.93 1.34
N VAL A 18 6.94 6.90 2.64
CA VAL A 18 5.63 7.25 3.20
C VAL A 18 5.79 8.57 3.93
N PHE A 19 4.88 9.49 3.67
CA PHE A 19 4.84 10.82 4.28
C PHE A 19 3.54 10.97 5.07
N ASP A 20 3.61 11.70 6.17
CA ASP A 20 2.41 12.14 6.88
C ASP A 20 1.75 13.35 6.17
N PRO A 21 0.58 13.83 6.65
CA PRO A 21 -0.07 14.99 6.05
C PRO A 21 0.68 16.32 6.18
N ALA A 22 1.64 16.44 7.10
CA ALA A 22 2.48 17.64 7.24
C ALA A 22 3.63 17.65 6.24
N GLY A 23 3.95 16.50 5.65
CA GLY A 23 5.01 16.31 4.66
C GLY A 23 6.29 15.71 5.25
N ASP A 24 6.27 15.29 6.51
CA ASP A 24 7.41 14.60 7.12
C ASP A 24 7.45 13.14 6.66
N GLN A 25 8.64 12.66 6.32
CA GLN A 25 8.81 11.26 5.96
C GLN A 25 8.71 10.39 7.23
N VAL A 26 7.68 9.55 7.30
CA VAL A 26 7.47 8.63 8.43
C VAL A 26 8.20 7.31 8.26
N GLY A 27 8.52 6.92 7.03
CA GLY A 27 9.13 5.61 6.79
C GLY A 27 9.18 5.19 5.34
N ARG A 28 9.26 3.87 5.14
CA ARG A 28 9.18 3.22 3.83
C ARG A 28 8.23 2.03 3.88
N VAL A 29 7.52 1.79 2.78
CA VAL A 29 6.64 0.63 2.65
C VAL A 29 7.47 -0.64 2.65
N ARG A 30 7.13 -1.60 3.51
CA ARG A 30 7.73 -2.92 3.59
C ARG A 30 6.85 -3.99 2.94
N ASP A 31 5.54 -3.91 3.18
CA ASP A 31 4.59 -4.94 2.74
C ASP A 31 3.14 -4.42 2.72
N VAL A 32 2.18 -5.28 2.41
CA VAL A 32 0.74 -4.98 2.33
C VAL A 32 -0.06 -5.97 3.17
N VAL A 33 -1.00 -5.46 3.95
CA VAL A 33 -1.94 -6.30 4.70
C VAL A 33 -3.16 -6.59 3.83
N VAL A 34 -3.45 -7.88 3.61
CA VAL A 34 -4.60 -8.33 2.82
C VAL A 34 -5.53 -9.23 3.62
N THR A 35 -6.81 -9.15 3.32
CA THR A 35 -7.80 -10.14 3.79
C THR A 35 -7.97 -11.23 2.74
N LEU A 36 -7.76 -12.47 3.15
CA LEU A 36 -8.12 -13.63 2.33
C LEU A 36 -9.63 -13.84 2.39
N ARG A 37 -10.25 -14.09 1.24
CA ARG A 37 -11.71 -14.27 1.13
C ARG A 37 -12.03 -15.68 0.64
N VAL A 38 -13.09 -16.26 1.22
CA VAL A 38 -13.60 -17.59 0.85
C VAL A 38 -14.21 -17.56 -0.56
N GLY A 39 -14.13 -18.68 -1.28
CA GLY A 39 -14.82 -18.85 -2.57
C GLY A 39 -14.13 -18.16 -3.74
N GLY A 40 -12.80 -18.00 -3.71
CA GLY A 40 -12.02 -17.48 -4.84
C GLY A 40 -12.23 -15.99 -5.13
N ARG A 41 -12.87 -15.24 -4.23
CA ARG A 41 -12.98 -13.79 -4.36
C ARG A 41 -11.59 -13.16 -4.25
N PRO A 42 -11.26 -12.13 -5.05
CA PRO A 42 -9.97 -11.45 -4.96
C PRO A 42 -9.68 -10.99 -3.53
N PRO A 43 -8.45 -11.01 -3.01
CA PRO A 43 -8.16 -10.47 -1.68
C PRO A 43 -8.42 -8.96 -1.62
N GLY A 44 -8.84 -8.47 -0.45
CA GLY A 44 -9.02 -7.03 -0.19
C GLY A 44 -7.81 -6.45 0.53
N VAL A 45 -7.32 -5.28 0.10
CA VAL A 45 -6.22 -4.57 0.78
C VAL A 45 -6.78 -3.81 1.98
N LEU A 46 -6.19 -4.04 3.16
CA LEU A 46 -6.52 -3.30 4.39
C LEU A 46 -5.63 -2.09 4.60
N GLY A 47 -4.35 -2.20 4.23
CA GLY A 47 -3.36 -1.15 4.45
C GLY A 47 -1.95 -1.60 4.08
N LEU A 48 -0.99 -0.71 4.32
CA LEU A 48 0.43 -0.93 4.09
C LEU A 48 1.15 -1.17 5.42
N VAL A 49 2.13 -2.07 5.41
CA VAL A 49 3.12 -2.20 6.49
C VAL A 49 4.23 -1.20 6.21
N VAL A 50 4.46 -0.28 7.13
CA VAL A 50 5.50 0.75 7.03
C VAL A 50 6.59 0.44 8.05
N GLU A 51 7.82 0.35 7.59
CA GLU A 51 8.99 0.38 8.46
C GLU A 51 9.29 1.83 8.81
N VAL A 52 9.22 2.15 10.10
CA VAL A 52 9.38 3.51 10.63
C VAL A 52 10.86 3.75 10.90
N VAL A 53 11.38 4.85 10.36
CA VAL A 53 12.72 5.32 10.68
C VAL A 53 12.68 5.93 12.07
N SER A 54 13.47 5.39 13.01
CA SER A 54 13.66 5.98 14.34
C SER A 54 14.67 7.11 14.31
#